data_AF-A0A538U8M0-F1
#
_entry.id   AF-A0A538U8M0-F1
#
_cell.length_a   1.000
_cell.length_b   1.000
_cell.length_c   1.000
_cell.angle_alpha   90.00
_cell.angle_beta   90.00
_cell.angle_gamma   90.00
#
_symmetry.space_group_name_H-M   'P 1'
#
loop_
_entity.id
_entity.type
_entity.pdbx_description
1 polymer ?
#
loop_
_entity_poly.entity_id
_entity_poly.type
_entity_poly.pdbx_seq_one_letter_code
_entity_poly.pdbx_strand_id
1 'polypeptide(L)'
;LSGRTLDTNFSWLARALEEASVQVGWHTSVGDDPKTIGEALRQALERSDAVVMTGGLGPTPDDLTRKAVASALRRPLQLDEAVLESIRERARRSGRTLPPSVETQALLPRGAQAWPNPVGSAPGLLIVHADKPVILLPGVPQEMEALAEQFVVPYLRERTGRVVETFTLRTAGVYESMLHEAIGKRPTQWAGASLAYLPGYSGVDLRVTVAGADPEQVRAIAARARADLMEKVAPVVYAEGTDSMEAVVGRLLLERKQRLSTAESCTGGLVAKRITDVPGASRPISRRTAR
;
A
#
# COMPACT_ATOMS: atom_id res chain seq x y z
N LEU A 1 -21.85 -9.81 7.18
CA LEU A 1 -21.21 -9.21 5.99
C LEU A 1 -22.28 -9.00 4.92
N SER A 2 -22.36 -7.82 4.30
CA SER A 2 -23.45 -7.46 3.39
C SER A 2 -23.01 -7.09 1.96
N GLY A 3 -21.70 -6.97 1.71
CA GLY A 3 -21.17 -6.57 0.41
C GLY A 3 -21.44 -5.10 0.03
N ARG A 4 -21.92 -4.27 0.98
CA ARG A 4 -22.22 -2.84 0.73
C ARG A 4 -20.99 -2.01 0.37
N THR A 5 -19.82 -2.41 0.84
CA THR A 5 -18.55 -1.77 0.57
C THR A 5 -17.57 -2.84 0.10
N LEU A 6 -16.92 -2.59 -1.03
CA LEU A 6 -15.85 -3.44 -1.53
C LEU A 6 -14.64 -3.32 -0.60
N ASP A 7 -14.00 -4.44 -0.28
CA ASP A 7 -12.77 -4.45 0.54
C ASP A 7 -11.56 -4.00 -0.28
N THR A 8 -11.47 -2.68 -0.51
CA THR A 8 -10.31 -2.06 -1.17
C THR A 8 -9.07 -2.05 -0.28
N ASN A 9 -9.25 -2.13 1.04
CA ASN A 9 -8.15 -2.17 2.01
C ASN A 9 -7.29 -3.42 1.82
N PHE A 10 -7.93 -4.60 1.69
CA PHE A 10 -7.21 -5.82 1.36
C PHE A 10 -6.45 -5.70 0.05
N SER A 11 -7.11 -5.21 -1.00
CA SER A 11 -6.53 -5.13 -2.34
C SER A 11 -5.27 -4.26 -2.36
N TRP A 12 -5.29 -3.15 -1.64
CA TRP A 12 -4.14 -2.27 -1.50
C TRP A 12 -3.05 -2.90 -0.62
N LEU A 13 -3.42 -3.43 0.55
CA LEU A 13 -2.46 -3.97 1.53
C LEU A 13 -1.73 -5.20 0.98
N ALA A 14 -2.44 -6.09 0.28
CA ALA A 14 -1.84 -7.26 -0.33
C ALA A 14 -0.78 -6.88 -1.38
N ARG A 15 -1.05 -5.87 -2.21
CA ARG A 15 -0.09 -5.34 -3.19
C ARG A 15 1.13 -4.73 -2.50
N ALA A 16 0.92 -3.92 -1.47
CA ALA A 16 2.02 -3.29 -0.73
C ALA A 16 2.92 -4.31 -0.03
N LEU A 17 2.33 -5.37 0.55
CA LEU A 17 3.06 -6.46 1.18
C LEU A 17 3.81 -7.32 0.15
N GLU A 18 3.17 -7.63 -0.98
CA GLU A 18 3.80 -8.37 -2.08
C GLU A 18 5.01 -7.61 -2.66
N GLU A 19 4.89 -6.29 -2.85
CA GLU A 19 5.99 -5.42 -3.28
C GLU A 19 7.16 -5.45 -2.29
N ALA A 20 6.89 -5.73 -1.02
CA ALA A 20 7.87 -5.92 0.05
C ALA A 20 8.32 -7.39 0.22
N SER A 21 7.95 -8.29 -0.69
CA SER A 21 8.17 -9.75 -0.64
C SER A 21 7.61 -10.43 0.62
N VAL A 22 6.53 -9.88 1.17
CA VAL A 22 5.75 -10.49 2.24
C VAL A 22 4.57 -11.22 1.60
N GLN A 23 4.58 -12.55 1.69
CA GLN A 23 3.52 -13.38 1.09
C GLN A 23 2.22 -13.25 1.90
N VAL A 24 1.13 -12.92 1.20
CA VAL A 24 -0.22 -12.97 1.77
C VAL A 24 -0.85 -14.33 1.46
N GLY A 25 -0.84 -15.24 2.44
CA GLY A 25 -1.37 -16.60 2.26
C GLY A 25 -2.89 -16.72 2.44
N TRP A 26 -3.50 -15.84 3.24
CA TRP A 26 -4.91 -15.93 3.62
C TRP A 26 -5.54 -14.54 3.76
N HIS A 27 -6.80 -14.44 3.36
CA HIS A 27 -7.68 -13.31 3.66
C HIS A 27 -8.97 -13.84 4.29
N THR A 28 -9.51 -13.13 5.27
CA THR A 28 -10.74 -13.52 5.96
C THR A 28 -11.48 -12.26 6.37
N SER A 29 -12.68 -12.07 5.82
CA SER A 29 -13.62 -11.04 6.29
C SER A 29 -14.52 -11.62 7.37
N VAL A 30 -14.77 -10.85 8.43
CA VAL A 30 -15.62 -11.22 9.55
C VAL A 30 -16.66 -10.14 9.84
N GLY A 31 -17.78 -10.51 10.47
CA GLY A 31 -18.73 -9.52 10.99
C GLY A 31 -18.22 -8.86 12.27
N ASP A 32 -18.82 -7.71 12.62
CA ASP A 32 -18.51 -6.93 13.83
C ASP A 32 -19.09 -7.59 15.10
N ASP A 33 -18.62 -8.80 15.41
CA ASP A 33 -18.96 -9.54 16.62
C ASP A 33 -17.66 -9.96 17.33
N PRO A 34 -17.48 -9.64 18.64
CA PRO A 34 -16.23 -9.91 19.34
C PRO A 34 -15.83 -11.39 19.38
N LYS A 35 -16.80 -12.31 19.41
CA LYS A 35 -16.51 -13.76 19.41
C LYS A 35 -15.97 -14.18 18.05
N THR A 36 -16.64 -13.76 16.98
CA THR A 36 -16.26 -14.03 15.60
C THR A 36 -14.87 -13.47 15.28
N ILE A 37 -14.60 -12.22 15.67
CA ILE A 37 -13.28 -11.58 15.51
C ILE A 37 -12.20 -12.38 16.26
N GLY A 38 -12.48 -12.78 17.50
CA GLY A 38 -11.54 -13.56 18.32
C GLY A 38 -11.26 -14.96 17.77
N GLU A 39 -12.27 -15.63 17.21
CA GLU A 39 -12.14 -16.93 16.54
C GLU A 39 -11.27 -16.83 15.29
N ALA A 40 -11.55 -15.85 14.42
CA ALA A 40 -10.75 -15.63 13.22
C ALA A 40 -9.29 -15.29 13.54
N LEU A 41 -9.05 -14.47 14.58
CA LEU A 41 -7.70 -14.18 15.04
C LEU A 41 -6.96 -15.45 15.49
N ARG A 42 -7.60 -16.33 16.26
CA ARG A 42 -6.99 -17.59 16.72
C ARG A 42 -6.63 -18.49 15.53
N GLN A 43 -7.56 -18.68 14.59
CA GLN A 43 -7.31 -19.47 13.38
C GLN A 43 -6.20 -18.88 12.51
N ALA A 44 -6.13 -17.55 12.39
CA ALA A 44 -5.07 -16.88 11.65
C ALA A 44 -3.69 -17.09 12.32
N LEU A 45 -3.63 -17.02 13.65
CA LEU A 45 -2.39 -17.27 14.41
C LEU A 45 -1.89 -18.71 14.30
N GLU A 46 -2.77 -19.69 14.08
CA GLU A 46 -2.36 -21.10 13.89
C GLU A 46 -1.62 -21.31 12.55
N ARG A 47 -2.01 -20.60 11.49
CA ARG A 47 -1.56 -20.87 10.12
C ARG A 47 -0.64 -19.81 9.50
N SER A 48 -0.37 -18.71 10.20
CA SER A 48 0.41 -17.59 9.69
C SER A 48 1.54 -17.21 10.65
N ASP A 49 2.61 -16.61 10.12
CA ASP A 49 3.70 -16.05 10.91
C ASP A 49 3.39 -14.63 11.42
N ALA A 50 2.46 -13.94 10.77
CA ALA A 50 1.96 -12.62 11.12
C ALA A 50 0.47 -12.50 10.79
N VAL A 51 -0.24 -11.64 11.52
CA VAL A 51 -1.66 -11.32 11.26
C VAL A 51 -1.81 -9.81 11.16
N VAL A 52 -2.38 -9.32 10.05
CA VAL A 52 -2.78 -7.92 9.89
C VAL A 52 -4.29 -7.85 9.81
N MET A 53 -4.88 -6.99 10.63
CA MET A 53 -6.33 -6.77 10.72
C MET A 53 -6.60 -5.29 10.43
N THR A 54 -7.67 -4.99 9.70
CA THR A 54 -8.10 -3.61 9.42
C THR A 54 -9.55 -3.40 9.84
N GLY A 55 -9.86 -2.26 10.44
CA GLY A 55 -11.24 -1.90 10.83
C GLY A 55 -11.58 -2.14 12.30
N GLY A 56 -12.63 -1.47 12.78
CA GLY A 56 -13.11 -1.59 14.16
C GLY A 56 -12.19 -1.00 15.24
N LEU A 57 -11.40 0.03 14.89
CA LEU A 57 -10.49 0.76 15.81
C LEU A 57 -10.95 2.18 16.13
N GLY A 58 -12.07 2.63 15.56
CA GLY A 58 -12.63 3.95 15.80
C GLY A 58 -13.14 4.15 17.23
N PRO A 59 -13.78 5.31 17.48
CA PRO A 59 -14.32 5.68 18.78
C PRO A 59 -15.77 5.25 18.99
N THR A 60 -16.38 4.54 18.02
CA THR A 60 -17.81 4.19 18.06
C THR A 60 -18.05 2.92 18.89
N PRO A 61 -19.28 2.70 19.40
CA PRO A 61 -19.61 1.46 20.10
C PRO A 61 -19.39 0.19 19.27
N ASP A 62 -19.51 0.31 17.94
CA ASP A 62 -19.35 -0.78 16.97
C ASP A 62 -17.86 -1.08 16.68
N ASP A 63 -16.93 -0.25 17.16
CA ASP A 63 -15.49 -0.49 17.06
C ASP A 63 -15.03 -1.53 18.09
N LEU A 64 -15.21 -2.80 17.74
CA LEU A 64 -15.04 -3.93 18.64
C LEU A 64 -13.69 -4.66 18.49
N THR A 65 -12.93 -4.41 17.42
CA THR A 65 -11.70 -5.14 17.10
C THR A 65 -10.69 -5.09 18.25
N ARG A 66 -10.43 -3.91 18.82
CA ARG A 66 -9.46 -3.74 19.91
C ARG A 66 -9.85 -4.54 21.16
N LYS A 67 -11.14 -4.54 21.53
CA LYS A 67 -11.68 -5.29 22.67
C LYS A 67 -11.66 -6.81 22.40
N ALA A 68 -12.03 -7.21 21.18
CA ALA A 68 -12.03 -8.61 20.77
C ALA A 68 -10.63 -9.21 20.79
N VAL A 69 -9.64 -8.49 20.24
CA VAL A 69 -8.23 -8.89 20.24
C VAL A 69 -7.68 -8.96 21.67
N ALA A 70 -7.97 -7.96 22.51
CA ALA A 70 -7.60 -7.97 23.93
C ALA A 70 -8.11 -9.22 24.65
N SER A 71 -9.39 -9.55 24.46
CA SER A 71 -10.01 -10.74 25.05
C SER A 71 -9.41 -12.04 24.50
N ALA A 72 -9.29 -12.16 23.18
CA ALA A 72 -8.79 -13.35 22.50
C ALA A 72 -7.33 -13.67 22.87
N LEU A 73 -6.50 -12.64 23.05
CA LEU A 73 -5.09 -12.79 23.46
C LEU A 73 -4.88 -12.76 24.98
N ARG A 74 -5.96 -12.65 25.77
CA ARG A 74 -5.95 -12.50 27.23
C ARG A 74 -5.05 -11.35 27.72
N ARG A 75 -5.11 -10.22 27.01
CA ARG A 75 -4.37 -8.99 27.30
C ARG A 75 -5.35 -7.89 27.69
N PRO A 76 -5.50 -7.56 28.98
CA PRO A 76 -6.45 -6.52 29.40
C PRO A 76 -6.11 -5.18 28.75
N LEU A 77 -7.14 -4.36 28.51
CA LEU A 77 -6.96 -3.00 28.02
C LEU A 77 -6.39 -2.12 29.14
N GLN A 78 -5.38 -1.32 28.81
CA GLN A 78 -4.76 -0.35 29.70
C GLN A 78 -4.70 1.01 29.01
N LEU A 79 -4.82 2.09 29.79
CA LEU A 79 -4.66 3.43 29.25
C LEU A 79 -3.19 3.69 28.88
N ASP A 80 -2.98 4.15 27.66
CA ASP A 80 -1.70 4.68 27.20
C ASP A 80 -1.74 6.21 27.24
N GLU A 81 -1.03 6.80 28.20
CA GLU A 81 -1.02 8.24 28.43
C GLU A 81 -0.43 9.01 27.25
N ALA A 82 0.52 8.43 26.51
CA ALA A 82 1.15 9.09 25.37
C ALA A 82 0.17 9.16 24.18
N VAL A 83 -0.58 8.09 23.93
CA VAL A 83 -1.66 8.09 22.92
C VAL A 83 -2.77 9.05 23.34
N LEU A 84 -3.16 9.06 24.62
CA LEU A 84 -4.17 9.98 25.12
C LEU A 84 -3.76 11.44 24.90
N GLU A 85 -2.52 11.80 25.23
CA GLU A 85 -2.03 13.16 25.04
C GLU A 85 -1.94 13.51 23.55
N SER A 86 -1.51 12.59 22.69
CA SER A 86 -1.52 12.80 21.22
C SER A 86 -2.93 13.07 20.68
N ILE A 87 -3.94 12.37 21.19
CA ILE A 87 -5.35 12.58 20.83
C ILE A 87 -5.80 13.98 21.28
N ARG A 88 -5.49 14.37 22.52
CA ARG A 88 -5.80 15.70 23.07
C ARG A 88 -5.10 16.81 22.31
N GLU A 89 -3.84 16.62 21.93
CA GLU A 89 -3.08 17.61 21.18
C GLU A 89 -3.66 17.82 19.78
N ARG A 90 -4.08 16.73 19.11
CA ARG A 90 -4.81 16.80 17.83
C ARG A 90 -6.11 17.60 17.96
N ALA A 91 -6.86 17.38 19.04
CA ALA A 91 -8.06 18.15 19.36
C ALA A 91 -7.77 19.64 19.43
N ARG A 92 -6.77 20.01 20.24
CA ARG A 92 -6.32 21.40 20.45
C ARG A 92 -5.92 22.05 19.14
N ARG A 93 -5.09 21.39 18.31
CA ARG A 93 -4.66 21.92 17.01
C ARG A 93 -5.82 22.13 16.02
N SER A 94 -6.83 21.27 16.08
CA SER A 94 -8.02 21.38 15.21
C SER A 94 -9.07 22.38 15.71
N GLY A 95 -8.90 22.95 16.91
CA GLY A 95 -9.88 23.84 17.55
C GLY A 95 -11.20 23.15 17.92
N ARG A 96 -11.20 21.82 18.04
CA ARG A 96 -12.40 21.01 18.32
C ARG A 96 -12.31 20.38 19.71
N THR A 97 -13.42 20.34 20.42
CA THR A 97 -13.59 19.51 21.62
C THR A 97 -13.89 18.07 21.18
N LEU A 98 -13.04 17.12 21.56
CA LEU A 98 -13.30 15.70 21.27
C LEU A 98 -14.33 15.13 22.26
N PRO A 99 -15.27 14.29 21.81
CA PRO A 99 -16.13 13.56 22.73
C PRO A 99 -15.30 12.58 23.58
N PRO A 100 -15.72 12.27 24.82
CA PRO A 100 -15.02 11.33 25.70
C PRO A 100 -14.81 9.94 25.08
N SER A 101 -15.66 9.54 24.13
CA SER A 101 -15.52 8.29 23.40
C SER A 101 -14.22 8.20 22.60
N VAL A 102 -13.64 9.32 22.16
CA VAL A 102 -12.35 9.33 21.44
C VAL A 102 -11.20 8.97 22.38
N GLU A 103 -11.26 9.35 23.66
CA GLU A 103 -10.23 8.97 24.64
C GLU A 103 -10.15 7.45 24.83
N THR A 104 -11.23 6.71 24.55
CA THR A 104 -11.21 5.23 24.60
C THR A 104 -10.25 4.62 23.58
N GLN A 105 -9.85 5.37 22.54
CA GLN A 105 -8.84 4.93 21.58
C GLN A 105 -7.43 4.81 22.20
N ALA A 106 -7.20 5.45 23.35
CA ALA A 106 -5.98 5.30 24.14
C ALA A 106 -5.99 4.04 25.04
N LEU A 107 -7.09 3.29 25.10
CA LEU A 107 -7.15 2.02 25.83
C LEU A 107 -6.61 0.89 24.96
N LEU A 108 -5.35 0.49 25.17
CA LEU A 108 -4.64 -0.48 24.34
C LEU A 108 -4.50 -1.84 25.04
N PRO A 109 -4.49 -2.96 24.30
CA PRO A 109 -4.16 -4.26 24.90
C PRO A 109 -2.78 -4.20 25.57
N ARG A 110 -2.65 -4.74 26.79
CA ARG A 110 -1.37 -4.75 27.52
C ARG A 110 -0.24 -5.32 26.65
N GLY A 111 0.87 -4.58 26.58
CA GLY A 111 2.03 -4.95 25.76
C GLY A 111 1.85 -4.71 24.26
N ALA A 112 0.83 -3.93 23.86
CA ALA A 112 0.75 -3.37 22.52
C ALA A 112 1.70 -2.18 22.39
N GLN A 113 2.35 -2.08 21.24
CA GLN A 113 3.05 -0.88 20.80
C GLN A 113 2.11 -0.06 19.91
N ALA A 114 1.96 1.23 20.21
CA ALA A 114 1.19 2.16 19.39
C ALA A 114 2.04 2.74 18.26
N TRP A 115 1.47 2.79 17.06
CA TRP A 115 1.99 3.50 15.90
C TRP A 115 1.16 4.75 15.64
N PRO A 116 1.77 5.95 15.72
CA PRO A 116 1.06 7.20 15.51
C PRO A 116 0.40 7.25 14.14
N ASN A 117 -0.87 7.65 14.10
CA ASN A 117 -1.60 7.80 12.86
C ASN A 117 -1.51 9.26 12.36
N PRO A 118 -0.78 9.50 11.25
CA PRO A 118 -0.60 10.86 10.73
C PRO A 118 -1.91 11.44 10.17
N VAL A 119 -2.83 10.59 9.69
CA VAL A 119 -4.04 11.02 8.97
C VAL A 119 -5.27 11.11 9.90
N GLY A 120 -5.45 10.18 10.82
CA GLY A 120 -6.60 10.11 11.75
C GLY A 120 -6.22 9.89 13.22
N SER A 121 -7.22 9.79 14.10
CA SER A 121 -6.99 9.74 15.55
C SER A 121 -6.65 8.34 16.09
N ALA A 122 -7.09 7.27 15.40
CA ALA A 122 -6.88 5.90 15.85
C ALA A 122 -5.45 5.45 15.57
N PRO A 123 -4.62 5.12 16.58
CA PRO A 123 -3.27 4.60 16.30
C PRO A 123 -3.34 3.20 15.66
N GLY A 124 -2.34 2.87 14.86
CA GLY A 124 -2.05 1.48 14.53
C GLY A 124 -1.52 0.76 15.78
N LEU A 125 -1.77 -0.54 15.92
CA LEU A 125 -1.32 -1.31 17.08
C LEU A 125 -0.52 -2.53 16.65
N LEU A 126 0.62 -2.76 17.29
CA LEU A 126 1.41 -3.97 17.15
C LEU A 126 1.40 -4.75 18.46
N ILE A 127 1.06 -6.03 18.40
CA ILE A 127 1.04 -6.93 19.54
C ILE A 127 1.83 -8.18 19.17
N VAL A 128 2.96 -8.43 19.81
CA VAL A 128 3.71 -9.70 19.60
C VAL A 128 3.14 -10.77 20.53
N HIS A 129 2.52 -11.81 19.97
CA HIS A 129 1.94 -12.94 20.68
C HIS A 129 2.59 -14.25 20.24
N ALA A 130 3.32 -14.91 21.14
CA ALA A 130 4.11 -16.12 20.83
C ALA A 130 5.01 -15.91 19.58
N ASP A 131 5.80 -14.83 19.60
CA ASP A 131 6.70 -14.37 18.52
C ASP A 131 6.02 -13.94 17.20
N LYS A 132 4.70 -14.13 17.08
CA LYS A 132 3.91 -13.71 15.92
C LYS A 132 3.33 -12.31 16.12
N PRO A 133 3.63 -11.34 15.21
CA PRO A 133 3.01 -10.03 15.27
C PRO A 133 1.53 -10.08 14.87
N VAL A 134 0.68 -9.50 15.70
CA VAL A 134 -0.72 -9.15 15.44
C VAL A 134 -0.79 -7.64 15.29
N ILE A 135 -1.10 -7.19 14.08
CA ILE A 135 -1.13 -5.79 13.69
C ILE A 135 -2.57 -5.36 13.47
N LEU A 136 -2.99 -4.25 14.09
CA LEU A 136 -4.32 -3.67 13.93
C LEU A 136 -4.20 -2.31 13.26
N LEU A 137 -4.94 -2.10 12.17
CA LEU A 137 -5.00 -0.85 11.42
C LEU A 137 -6.44 -0.28 11.40
N PRO A 138 -6.60 1.05 11.25
CA PRO A 138 -7.90 1.68 11.03
C PRO A 138 -8.62 1.14 9.79
N GLY A 139 -9.94 1.31 9.74
CA GLY A 139 -10.75 0.88 8.59
C GLY A 139 -10.81 1.92 7.46
N VAL A 140 -10.51 3.19 7.76
CA VAL A 140 -10.51 4.28 6.78
C VAL A 140 -9.31 4.08 5.83
N PRO A 141 -9.51 3.96 4.50
CA PRO A 141 -8.45 3.60 3.56
C PRO A 141 -7.20 4.48 3.69
N GLN A 142 -7.36 5.81 3.67
CA GLN A 142 -6.23 6.75 3.76
C GLN A 142 -5.42 6.63 5.06
N GLU A 143 -6.07 6.30 6.17
CA GLU A 143 -5.39 6.08 7.46
C GLU A 143 -4.65 4.74 7.48
N MET A 144 -5.27 3.69 6.93
CA MET A 144 -4.71 2.36 6.82
C MET A 144 -3.48 2.36 5.91
N GLU A 145 -3.58 2.97 4.73
CA GLU A 145 -2.49 3.09 3.75
C GLU A 145 -1.29 3.79 4.37
N ALA A 146 -1.49 4.96 5.00
CA ALA A 146 -0.40 5.72 5.63
C ALA A 146 0.32 4.93 6.74
N LEU A 147 -0.44 4.25 7.62
CA LEU A 147 0.16 3.42 8.67
C LEU A 147 0.85 2.18 8.09
N ALA A 148 0.30 1.60 7.03
CA ALA A 148 0.88 0.43 6.38
C ALA A 148 2.21 0.75 5.72
N GLU A 149 2.29 1.83 4.94
CA GLU A 149 3.53 2.30 4.30
C GLU A 149 4.59 2.65 5.34
N GLN A 150 4.21 3.38 6.39
CA GLN A 150 5.16 3.90 7.36
C GLN A 150 5.66 2.84 8.35
N PHE A 151 4.81 1.88 8.74
CA PHE A 151 5.14 0.95 9.83
C PHE A 151 5.02 -0.52 9.43
N VAL A 152 3.90 -0.94 8.84
CA VAL A 152 3.64 -2.37 8.59
C VAL A 152 4.61 -2.97 7.58
N VAL A 153 4.75 -2.30 6.43
CA VAL A 153 5.58 -2.76 5.32
C VAL A 153 7.06 -2.85 5.75
N PRO A 154 7.67 -1.81 6.34
CA PRO A 154 9.04 -1.91 6.85
C PRO A 154 9.21 -3.01 7.90
N TYR A 155 8.30 -3.10 8.86
CA TYR A 155 8.36 -4.07 9.96
C TYR A 155 8.30 -5.53 9.50
N LEU A 156 7.39 -5.84 8.57
CA LEU A 156 7.25 -7.19 8.03
C LEU A 156 8.37 -7.51 7.04
N ARG A 157 8.84 -6.53 6.26
CA ARG A 157 10.00 -6.70 5.36
C ARG A 157 11.25 -7.06 6.16
N GLU A 158 11.55 -6.34 7.24
CA GLU A 158 12.70 -6.63 8.10
C GLU A 158 12.65 -8.06 8.66
N ARG A 159 11.46 -8.51 9.08
CA ARG A 159 11.22 -9.88 9.56
C ARG A 159 11.46 -10.97 8.53
N THR A 160 11.36 -10.67 7.23
CA THR A 160 11.70 -11.67 6.21
C THR A 160 13.19 -12.04 6.25
N GLY A 161 14.05 -11.15 6.77
CA GLY A 161 15.50 -11.31 6.73
C GLY A 161 16.09 -11.31 5.31
N ARG A 162 15.30 -10.92 4.30
CA ARG A 162 15.69 -10.94 2.89
C ARG A 162 15.88 -9.53 2.37
N VAL A 163 16.93 -9.35 1.59
CA VAL A 163 17.10 -8.17 0.76
C VAL A 163 16.21 -8.33 -0.46
N VAL A 164 15.43 -7.30 -0.73
CA VAL A 164 14.48 -7.25 -1.84
C VAL A 164 14.81 -6.04 -2.70
N GLU A 165 15.03 -6.27 -3.98
CA GLU A 165 15.11 -5.22 -5.01
C GLU A 165 13.98 -5.44 -6.00
N THR A 166 13.20 -4.39 -6.24
CA THR A 166 12.07 -4.40 -7.19
C THR A 166 12.22 -3.25 -8.17
N PHE A 167 12.01 -3.51 -9.45
CA PHE A 167 11.83 -2.47 -10.45
C PHE A 167 10.62 -2.77 -11.33
N THR A 168 10.06 -1.74 -11.94
CA THR A 168 8.89 -1.85 -12.83
C THR A 168 9.18 -1.08 -14.11
N LEU A 169 9.12 -1.75 -15.26
CA LEU A 169 9.16 -1.11 -16.57
C LEU A 169 7.72 -0.86 -17.02
N ARG A 170 7.40 0.41 -17.22
CA ARG A 170 6.05 0.84 -17.62
C ARG A 170 5.94 0.83 -19.12
N THR A 171 4.98 0.10 -19.67
CA THR A 171 4.82 -0.05 -21.13
C THR A 171 3.54 0.58 -21.66
N ALA A 172 3.54 0.93 -22.95
CA ALA A 172 2.36 1.46 -23.61
C ALA A 172 2.13 0.83 -24.99
N GLY A 173 0.86 0.62 -25.35
CA GLY A 173 0.46 0.18 -26.68
C GLY A 173 0.82 -1.26 -27.04
N VAL A 174 1.08 -2.10 -26.03
CA VAL A 174 1.53 -3.49 -26.22
C VAL A 174 0.68 -4.45 -25.38
N TYR A 175 0.36 -5.61 -25.96
CA TYR A 175 -0.35 -6.69 -25.29
C TYR A 175 0.61 -7.65 -24.58
N GLU A 176 0.09 -8.38 -23.59
CA GLU A 176 0.88 -9.33 -22.80
C GLU A 176 1.54 -10.42 -23.66
N SER A 177 0.82 -10.95 -24.66
CA SER A 177 1.34 -11.98 -25.57
C SER A 177 2.57 -11.50 -26.34
N MET A 178 2.56 -10.25 -26.81
CA MET A 178 3.69 -9.65 -27.53
C MET A 178 4.90 -9.46 -26.63
N LEU A 179 4.69 -9.03 -25.37
CA LEU A 179 5.77 -8.94 -24.39
C LEU A 179 6.33 -10.33 -24.04
N HIS A 180 5.47 -11.33 -23.90
CA HIS A 180 5.89 -12.70 -23.62
C HIS A 180 6.77 -13.26 -24.75
N GLU A 181 6.36 -13.04 -26.00
CA GLU A 181 7.12 -13.45 -27.18
C GLU A 181 8.46 -12.69 -27.28
N ALA A 182 8.46 -11.38 -27.09
CA ALA A 182 9.67 -10.55 -27.14
C ALA A 182 10.67 -10.90 -26.02
N ILE A 183 10.18 -11.15 -24.80
CA ILE A 183 11.02 -11.53 -23.65
C ILE A 183 11.56 -12.94 -23.83
N GLY A 184 10.73 -13.85 -24.34
CA GLY A 184 11.06 -15.25 -24.54
C GLY A 184 11.41 -15.98 -23.24
N LYS A 185 12.27 -17.00 -23.34
CA LYS A 185 12.67 -17.77 -22.17
C LYS A 185 13.56 -16.93 -21.24
N ARG A 186 13.20 -16.90 -19.95
CA ARG A 186 13.99 -16.22 -18.91
C ARG A 186 15.40 -16.83 -18.82
N PRO A 187 16.47 -16.00 -18.84
CA PRO A 187 17.83 -16.47 -18.65
C PRO A 187 18.00 -17.18 -17.30
N THR A 188 18.87 -18.19 -17.22
CA THR A 188 19.26 -18.84 -15.95
C THR A 188 19.87 -17.86 -14.94
N GLN A 189 20.41 -16.75 -15.45
CA GLN A 189 21.00 -15.65 -14.68
C GLN A 189 19.96 -14.90 -13.82
N TRP A 190 18.66 -15.13 -14.05
CA TRP A 190 17.56 -14.58 -13.28
C TRP A 190 17.16 -15.50 -12.11
N ALA A 191 18.03 -16.43 -11.70
CA ALA A 191 17.76 -17.31 -10.57
C ALA A 191 17.43 -16.49 -9.31
N GLY A 192 16.22 -16.65 -8.78
CA GLY A 192 15.71 -15.86 -7.64
C GLY A 192 14.97 -14.58 -8.01
N ALA A 193 14.83 -14.26 -9.30
CA ALA A 193 13.99 -13.17 -9.80
C ALA A 193 12.61 -13.68 -10.26
N SER A 194 11.55 -13.02 -9.80
CA SER A 194 10.19 -13.19 -10.29
C SER A 194 9.87 -12.08 -11.28
N LEU A 195 9.26 -12.43 -12.43
CA LEU A 195 8.73 -11.49 -13.41
C LEU A 195 7.21 -11.60 -13.40
N ALA A 196 6.53 -10.50 -13.12
CA ALA A 196 5.08 -10.36 -13.17
C ALA A 196 4.66 -9.42 -14.31
N TYR A 197 3.58 -9.78 -14.99
CA TYR A 197 2.91 -8.97 -15.99
C TYR A 197 1.69 -8.32 -15.34
N LEU A 198 1.64 -6.98 -15.35
CA LEU A 198 0.60 -6.20 -14.68
C LEU A 198 -0.23 -5.48 -15.75
N PRO A 199 -1.34 -6.07 -16.22
CA PRO A 199 -2.15 -5.47 -17.26
C PRO A 199 -2.84 -4.20 -16.75
N GLY A 200 -2.88 -3.17 -17.60
CA GLY A 200 -3.58 -1.91 -17.37
C GLY A 200 -4.19 -1.36 -18.65
N TYR A 201 -4.90 -0.23 -18.53
CA TYR A 201 -5.58 0.38 -19.68
C TYR A 201 -4.64 0.85 -20.79
N SER A 202 -3.40 1.23 -20.45
CA SER A 202 -2.42 1.77 -21.41
C SER A 202 -1.47 0.73 -22.01
N GLY A 203 -1.38 -0.46 -21.41
CA GLY A 203 -0.37 -1.47 -21.73
C GLY A 203 -0.20 -2.48 -20.59
N VAL A 204 0.91 -3.21 -20.58
CA VAL A 204 1.21 -4.23 -19.57
C VAL A 204 2.54 -3.92 -18.92
N ASP A 205 2.53 -3.54 -17.65
CA ASP A 205 3.75 -3.21 -16.94
C ASP A 205 4.51 -4.49 -16.58
N LEU A 206 5.84 -4.45 -16.69
CA LEU A 206 6.71 -5.57 -16.34
C LEU A 206 7.35 -5.28 -14.99
N ARG A 207 7.00 -6.07 -13.98
CA ARG A 207 7.58 -5.95 -12.64
C ARG A 207 8.53 -7.09 -12.37
N VAL A 208 9.76 -6.76 -11.98
CA VAL A 208 10.75 -7.74 -11.55
C VAL A 208 11.05 -7.54 -10.07
N THR A 209 10.97 -8.63 -9.31
CA THR A 209 11.32 -8.67 -7.89
C THR A 209 12.38 -9.72 -7.67
N VAL A 210 13.48 -9.32 -7.03
CA VAL A 210 14.61 -10.18 -6.67
C VAL A 210 14.73 -10.21 -5.16
N ALA A 211 14.69 -11.41 -4.56
CA ALA A 211 14.76 -11.58 -3.12
C ALA A 211 15.84 -12.59 -2.72
N GLY A 212 16.80 -12.18 -1.89
CA GLY A 212 17.94 -13.01 -1.48
C GLY A 212 18.52 -12.59 -0.13
N ALA A 213 19.53 -13.31 0.35
CA ALA A 213 20.22 -13.00 1.60
C ALA A 213 21.33 -11.94 1.43
N ASP A 214 22.00 -11.93 0.28
CA ASP A 214 23.11 -11.03 -0.03
C ASP A 214 22.64 -9.80 -0.84
N PRO A 215 22.76 -8.58 -0.28
CA PRO A 215 22.40 -7.35 -0.99
C PRO A 215 23.13 -7.15 -2.33
N GLU A 216 24.41 -7.51 -2.41
CA GLU A 216 25.20 -7.28 -3.63
C GLU A 216 24.75 -8.21 -4.74
N GLN A 217 24.53 -9.49 -4.42
CA GLN A 217 23.97 -10.46 -5.35
C GLN A 217 22.58 -10.05 -5.84
N VAL A 218 21.69 -9.62 -4.93
CA VAL A 218 20.34 -9.19 -5.27
C VAL A 218 20.37 -8.00 -6.23
N ARG A 219 21.21 -6.99 -5.96
CA ARG A 219 21.38 -5.82 -6.83
C ARG A 219 21.96 -6.21 -8.19
N ALA A 220 22.93 -7.12 -8.23
CA ALA A 220 23.53 -7.58 -9.48
C ALA A 220 22.52 -8.32 -10.37
N ILE A 221 21.69 -9.19 -9.78
CA ILE A 221 20.62 -9.90 -10.53
C ILE A 221 19.57 -8.90 -11.02
N ALA A 222 19.14 -7.96 -10.19
CA ALA A 222 18.16 -6.94 -10.59
C ALA A 222 18.68 -6.06 -11.75
N ALA A 223 19.95 -5.63 -11.69
CA ALA A 223 20.58 -4.84 -12.75
C ALA A 223 20.67 -5.61 -14.07
N ARG A 224 21.02 -6.90 -14.03
CA ARG A 224 21.05 -7.78 -15.22
C ARG A 224 19.66 -7.97 -15.81
N ALA A 225 18.67 -8.31 -14.98
CA ALA A 225 17.30 -8.47 -15.43
C ALA A 225 16.75 -7.18 -16.07
N ARG A 226 17.12 -6.01 -15.53
CA ARG A 226 16.77 -4.71 -16.12
C ARG A 226 17.41 -4.52 -17.49
N ALA A 227 18.72 -4.77 -17.62
CA ALA A 227 19.43 -4.63 -18.89
C ALA A 227 18.85 -5.55 -19.97
N ASP A 228 18.66 -6.84 -19.65
CA ASP A 228 18.10 -7.85 -20.55
C ASP A 228 16.68 -7.48 -21.00
N LEU A 229 15.84 -6.97 -20.10
CA LEU A 229 14.49 -6.53 -20.45
C LEU A 229 14.52 -5.28 -21.33
N MET A 230 15.34 -4.29 -20.99
CA MET A 230 15.44 -3.05 -21.78
C MET A 230 15.94 -3.33 -23.20
N GLU A 231 16.87 -4.26 -23.39
CA GLU A 231 17.30 -4.66 -24.74
C GLU A 231 16.13 -5.16 -25.61
N LYS A 232 15.16 -5.85 -24.99
CA LYS A 232 14.04 -6.50 -25.69
C LYS A 232 12.80 -5.62 -25.83
N VAL A 233 12.53 -4.75 -24.85
CA VAL A 233 11.27 -4.01 -24.76
C VAL A 233 11.42 -2.49 -24.71
N ALA A 234 12.63 -1.93 -24.80
CA ALA A 234 12.86 -0.48 -24.77
C ALA A 234 11.90 0.36 -25.65
N PRO A 235 11.55 -0.03 -26.88
CA PRO A 235 10.69 0.79 -27.74
C PRO A 235 9.28 1.03 -27.19
N VAL A 236 8.79 0.15 -26.31
CA VAL A 236 7.45 0.25 -25.72
C VAL A 236 7.47 0.76 -24.27
N VAL A 237 8.66 0.98 -23.70
CA VAL A 237 8.83 1.46 -22.32
C VAL A 237 8.82 2.97 -22.28
N TYR A 238 7.90 3.56 -21.51
CA TYR A 238 7.81 5.02 -21.34
C TYR A 238 8.39 5.51 -20.00
N ALA A 239 8.52 4.63 -19.01
CA ALA A 239 9.06 4.95 -17.70
C ALA A 239 9.63 3.73 -16.97
N GLU A 240 10.51 3.98 -16.00
CA GLU A 240 10.87 3.02 -14.97
C GLU A 240 10.35 3.51 -13.60
N GLY A 241 9.85 2.59 -12.78
CA GLY A 241 9.42 2.85 -11.42
C GLY A 241 7.94 3.25 -11.31
N THR A 242 7.68 4.36 -10.63
CA THR A 242 6.33 4.80 -10.26
C THR A 242 5.80 5.96 -11.09
N ASP A 243 6.59 6.46 -12.04
CA ASP A 243 6.18 7.57 -12.91
C ASP A 243 4.97 7.18 -13.75
N SER A 244 3.92 8.01 -13.68
CA SER A 244 2.76 7.88 -14.56
C SER A 244 3.06 8.47 -15.95
N MET A 245 2.28 8.06 -16.96
CA MET A 245 2.38 8.61 -18.32
C MET A 245 2.27 10.14 -18.31
N GLU A 246 1.37 10.69 -17.52
CA GLU A 246 1.14 12.12 -17.39
C GLU A 246 2.33 12.86 -16.79
N ALA A 247 2.98 12.26 -15.78
CA ALA A 247 4.20 12.81 -15.20
C ALA A 247 5.35 12.85 -16.22
N VAL A 248 5.50 11.78 -17.02
CA VAL A 248 6.48 11.74 -18.11
C VAL A 248 6.20 12.79 -19.17
N VAL A 249 4.95 12.90 -19.64
CA VAL A 249 4.54 13.92 -20.60
C VAL A 249 4.79 15.32 -20.06
N GLY A 250 4.41 15.60 -18.81
CA GLY A 250 4.61 16.88 -18.15
C GLY A 250 6.10 17.28 -18.09
N ARG A 251 6.98 16.35 -17.71
CA ARG A 251 8.43 16.55 -17.69
C ARG A 251 8.96 16.84 -19.10
N LEU A 252 8.60 16.04 -20.10
CA LEU A 252 9.06 16.22 -21.48
C LEU A 252 8.62 17.57 -22.07
N LEU A 253 7.41 18.04 -21.75
CA LEU A 253 6.93 19.36 -22.16
C LEU A 253 7.77 20.48 -21.53
N LEU A 254 8.11 20.36 -20.25
CA LEU A 254 8.95 21.34 -19.55
C LEU A 254 10.36 21.38 -20.14
N GLU A 255 11.00 20.23 -20.35
CA GLU A 255 12.33 20.11 -20.95
C GLU A 255 12.36 20.73 -22.36
N ARG A 256 11.30 20.51 -23.15
CA ARG A 256 11.18 21.07 -24.51
C ARG A 256 10.61 22.48 -24.57
N LYS A 257 10.29 23.10 -23.42
CA LYS A 257 9.63 24.42 -23.32
C LYS A 257 8.33 24.50 -24.15
N GLN A 258 7.61 23.40 -24.24
CA GLN A 258 6.35 23.29 -24.97
C GLN A 258 5.15 23.47 -24.02
N ARG A 259 3.99 23.78 -24.60
CA ARG A 259 2.72 23.88 -23.88
C ARG A 259 1.70 22.90 -24.43
N LEU A 260 0.80 22.45 -23.56
CA LEU A 260 -0.28 21.54 -23.89
C LEU A 260 -1.65 22.19 -23.69
N SER A 261 -2.57 21.90 -24.61
CA SER A 261 -4.00 22.19 -24.51
C SER A 261 -4.79 20.95 -24.95
N THR A 262 -5.92 20.68 -24.31
CA THR A 262 -6.82 19.58 -24.68
C THR A 262 -8.17 20.13 -25.17
N ALA A 263 -8.76 19.44 -26.14
CA ALA A 263 -10.14 19.63 -26.56
C ALA A 263 -10.80 18.24 -26.57
N GLU A 264 -11.84 18.05 -25.78
CA GLU A 264 -12.35 16.73 -25.43
C GLU A 264 -13.83 16.59 -25.77
N SER A 265 -14.19 15.45 -26.39
CA SER A 265 -15.58 15.05 -26.60
C SER A 265 -15.93 13.93 -25.62
N CYS A 266 -15.82 12.65 -26.01
CA CYS A 266 -16.23 11.51 -25.20
C CYS A 266 -15.51 11.38 -23.84
N THR A 267 -14.29 11.87 -23.71
CA THR A 267 -13.55 11.84 -22.45
C THR A 267 -14.02 12.90 -21.45
N GLY A 268 -14.80 13.90 -21.88
CA GLY A 268 -15.46 14.85 -20.99
C GLY A 268 -14.55 15.65 -20.05
N GLY A 269 -13.26 15.82 -20.39
CA GLY A 269 -12.27 16.48 -19.54
C GLY A 269 -11.37 15.53 -18.76
N LEU A 270 -11.51 14.21 -18.91
CA LEU A 270 -10.68 13.22 -18.20
C LEU A 270 -9.20 13.33 -18.57
N VAL A 271 -8.86 13.69 -19.81
CA VAL A 271 -7.46 13.87 -20.22
C VAL A 271 -6.87 15.07 -19.50
N ALA A 272 -7.57 16.22 -19.54
CA ALA A 272 -7.18 17.41 -18.79
C ALA A 272 -7.02 17.11 -17.30
N LYS A 273 -8.00 16.42 -16.69
CA LYS A 273 -7.98 16.02 -15.28
C LYS A 273 -6.72 15.22 -14.95
N ARG A 274 -6.45 14.12 -15.68
CA ARG A 274 -5.30 13.24 -15.43
C ARG A 274 -3.98 13.99 -15.51
N ILE A 275 -3.84 14.90 -16.47
CA ILE A 275 -2.64 15.75 -16.57
C ILE A 275 -2.55 16.68 -15.35
N THR A 276 -3.65 17.30 -14.94
CA THR A 276 -3.68 18.22 -13.79
C THR A 276 -3.59 17.54 -12.42
N ASP A 277 -3.84 16.23 -12.33
CA ASP A 277 -3.66 15.44 -11.09
C ASP A 277 -2.17 15.33 -10.71
N VAL A 278 -1.24 15.55 -11.66
CA VAL A 278 0.20 15.57 -11.40
C VAL A 278 0.62 16.91 -10.77
N PRO A 279 1.26 16.92 -9.58
CA PRO A 279 1.76 18.15 -8.98
C PRO A 279 2.68 18.93 -9.92
N GLY A 280 2.44 20.25 -10.05
CA GLY A 280 3.23 21.13 -10.91
C GLY A 280 2.77 21.19 -12.38
N ALA A 281 1.70 20.49 -12.76
CA ALA A 281 1.14 20.48 -14.12
C ALA A 281 0.68 21.87 -14.63
N SER A 282 0.52 22.86 -13.76
CA SER A 282 0.16 24.23 -14.15
C SER A 282 1.23 24.93 -15.01
N ARG A 283 2.50 24.49 -14.97
CA ARG A 283 3.60 25.09 -15.73
C ARG A 283 3.54 24.81 -17.24
N PRO A 284 3.37 23.56 -17.70
CA PRO A 284 3.27 23.26 -19.13
C PRO A 284 1.84 23.41 -19.71
N ILE A 285 0.79 23.56 -18.90
CA ILE A 285 -0.58 23.67 -19.43
C ILE A 285 -0.89 25.10 -19.88
N SER A 286 -1.29 25.28 -21.15
CA SER A 286 -1.83 26.56 -21.61
C SER A 286 -3.32 26.68 -21.26
N ARG A 287 -3.69 27.66 -20.45
CA ARG A 287 -5.09 28.06 -20.27
C ARG A 287 -5.51 28.97 -21.43
N ARG A 288 -5.90 28.38 -22.56
CA ARG A 288 -6.72 29.10 -23.55
C ARG A 288 -8.13 28.56 -23.43
N THR A 289 -8.99 29.30 -22.74
CA THR A 289 -10.43 29.10 -22.81
C THR A 289 -10.86 29.33 -24.25
N ALA A 290 -11.46 28.31 -24.88
CA ALA A 290 -12.20 28.52 -26.12
C ALA A 290 -13.26 29.60 -25.84
N ARG A 291 -13.22 30.68 -26.61
CA ARG A 291 -14.31 31.66 -26.67
C ARG A 291 -15.33 31.19 -27.69
#